data_AF-A0A5A7S233-F1
#
_entry.id   AF-A0A5A7S233-F1
#
_cell.length_a   1.000
_cell.length_b   1.000
_cell.length_c   1.000
_cell.angle_alpha   90.00
_cell.angle_beta   90.00
_cell.angle_gamma   90.00
#
_symmetry.space_group_name_H-M   'P 1'
#
loop_
_entity.id
_entity.type
_entity.pdbx_description
1 polymer ?
#
loop_
_entity_poly.entity_id
_entity_poly.type
_entity_poly.pdbx_seq_one_letter_code
_entity_poly.pdbx_strand_id
1 'polypeptide(L)' 'MEETLYSIEIRKEKDVYIGRIYSDVDGVKEFRNPKIEGLLREIAFDIQLALDAFSARSADFSDEEQIEEF' A
#
# COMPACT_ATOMS: atom_id res chain seq x y z
N MET A 1 -2.47 19.28 -8.62
CA MET A 1 -2.95 18.65 -7.38
C MET A 1 -2.18 17.36 -7.25
N GLU A 2 -1.57 17.08 -6.10
CA GLU A 2 -1.09 15.72 -5.83
C GLU A 2 -2.32 14.83 -5.66
N GLU A 3 -2.37 13.72 -6.39
CA GLU A 3 -3.40 12.71 -6.16
C GLU A 3 -3.14 12.02 -4.82
N THR A 4 -4.21 11.83 -4.04
CA THR A 4 -4.10 11.12 -2.77
C THR A 4 -3.95 9.64 -3.05
N LEU A 5 -2.74 9.09 -2.87
CA LEU A 5 -2.46 7.67 -3.12
C LEU A 5 -3.16 6.74 -2.13
N TYR A 6 -3.22 7.16 -0.86
CA TYR A 6 -3.83 6.40 0.23
C TYR A 6 -4.52 7.32 1.21
N SER A 7 -5.76 7.00 1.57
CA SER A 7 -6.41 7.56 2.77
C SER A 7 -6.28 6.56 3.92
N ILE A 8 -5.92 7.03 5.11
CA ILE A 8 -5.72 6.15 6.27
C ILE A 8 -6.60 6.63 7.42
N GLU A 9 -7.42 5.74 7.96
CA GLU A 9 -8.22 5.95 9.17
C GLU A 9 -7.67 5.08 10.29
N ILE A 10 -7.39 5.66 11.46
CA ILE A 10 -7.00 4.90 12.65
C ILE A 10 -7.96 5.23 13.78
N ARG A 11 -8.54 4.20 14.39
CA ARG A 11 -9.40 4.32 15.57
C ARG A 11 -9.03 3.29 16.62
N LYS A 12 -9.40 3.56 17.87
CA LYS A 12 -9.25 2.61 18.98
C LYS A 12 -10.62 2.07 19.37
N GLU A 13 -10.76 0.74 19.37
CA GLU A 13 -11.94 0.04 19.86
C GLU A 13 -11.52 -0.84 21.04
N LYS A 14 -11.97 -0.48 22.25
CA LYS A 14 -11.56 -1.13 23.51
C LYS A 14 -10.03 -1.14 23.65
N ASP A 15 -9.42 -2.33 23.65
CA ASP A 15 -7.97 -2.54 23.82
C ASP A 15 -7.23 -2.81 22.51
N VAL A 16 -7.87 -2.56 21.36
CA VAL A 16 -7.30 -2.81 20.03
C VAL A 16 -7.37 -1.55 19.18
N TYR A 17 -6.29 -1.27 18.46
CA TYR A 17 -6.26 -0.26 17.40
C TYR A 17 -6.67 -0.91 16.08
N ILE A 18 -7.55 -0.21 15.36
CA ILE A 18 -8.05 -0.62 14.05
C ILE A 18 -7.57 0.45 13.06
N GLY A 19 -6.84 0.01 12.04
CA GLY A 19 -6.41 0.84 10.93
C GLY A 19 -7.14 0.44 9.66
N ARG A 20 -7.56 1.41 8.85
CA ARG A 20 -8.10 1.17 7.50
C ARG A 20 -7.33 1.99 6.50
N ILE A 21 -6.84 1.33 5.46
CA ILE A 21 -6.23 1.97 4.31
C ILE A 21 -7.23 1.88 3.16
N TYR A 22 -7.48 3.02 2.51
CA TYR A 22 -8.33 3.14 1.33
C TYR A 22 -7.45 3.60 0.16
N SER A 23 -7.45 2.85 -0.93
CA SER A 23 -6.85 3.25 -2.20
C SER A 23 -7.77 2.89 -3.37
N ASP A 24 -7.65 3.63 -4.46
CA ASP A 24 -8.43 3.36 -5.67
C ASP A 24 -8.00 2.04 -6.35
N VAL A 25 -6.77 1.58 -6.08
CA VAL A 25 -6.17 0.39 -6.70
C VAL A 25 -6.49 -0.89 -5.93
N ASP A 26 -6.34 -0.86 -4.60
CA ASP A 26 -6.45 -2.06 -3.75
C ASP A 26 -7.74 -2.10 -2.91
N GLY A 27 -8.58 -1.07 -3.03
CA GLY A 27 -9.82 -0.96 -2.26
C GLY A 27 -9.55 -0.64 -0.79
N VAL A 28 -10.17 -1.40 0.12
CA VAL A 28 -10.06 -1.18 1.57
C VAL A 28 -9.37 -2.34 2.25
N LYS A 29 -8.27 -2.06 2.97
CA LYS A 29 -7.60 -3.02 3.85
C LYS A 29 -7.77 -2.62 5.31
N GLU A 30 -8.11 -3.58 6.17
CA GLU A 30 -8.24 -3.38 7.62
C GLU A 30 -7.12 -4.11 8.38
N PHE A 31 -6.49 -3.40 9.32
CA PHE A 31 -5.44 -3.87 10.20
C PHE A 31 -5.92 -3.79 11.65
N ARG A 32 -5.48 -4.71 12.49
CA ARG A 32 -5.85 -4.74 13.92
C ARG A 32 -4.63 -5.08 14.76
N ASN A 33 -4.30 -4.22 15.71
CA ASN A 33 -3.17 -4.44 16.59
C ASN A 33 -3.45 -3.91 18.01
N PRO A 34 -3.10 -4.64 19.09
CA PRO A 34 -3.20 -4.13 20.46
C PRO A 34 -2.31 -2.92 20.74
N LYS A 35 -1.23 -2.74 19.96
CA LYS A 35 -0.26 -1.65 20.09
C LYS A 35 -0.29 -0.78 18.84
N ILE A 36 -0.33 0.54 19.04
CA ILE A 36 -0.37 1.49 17.93
C ILE A 36 0.89 1.41 17.06
N GLU A 37 2.06 1.16 17.66
CA GLU A 37 3.33 1.00 16.96
C GLU A 37 3.35 -0.24 16.07
N GLY A 38 2.66 -1.30 16.50
CA GLY A 38 2.48 -2.51 15.71
C GLY A 38 1.59 -2.24 14.49
N LEU A 39 0.45 -1.58 14.71
CA LEU A 39 -0.47 -1.19 13.64
C LEU A 39 0.22 -0.34 12.57
N LEU A 40 0.95 0.69 13.00
CA LEU A 40 1.66 1.60 12.09
C LEU A 40 2.74 0.88 11.29
N ARG A 41 3.44 -0.08 11.90
CA ARG A 41 4.45 -0.90 11.21
C ARG A 41 3.81 -1.80 10.15
N GLU A 42 2.69 -2.44 10.47
CA GLU A 42 1.95 -3.27 9.52
C GLU A 42 1.46 -2.45 8.32
N ILE A 43 0.86 -1.28 8.58
CA ILE A 43 0.41 -0.34 7.54
C ILE A 43 1.57 0.11 6.64
N ALA A 44 2.69 0.54 7.24
CA ALA A 44 3.85 1.00 6.48
C ALA A 44 4.45 -0.11 5.62
N PHE A 45 4.51 -1.34 6.15
CA PHE A 45 5.02 -2.49 5.42
C PHE A 45 4.13 -2.86 4.23
N ASP A 46 2.81 -2.85 4.40
CA ASP A 46 1.87 -3.14 3.31
C ASP A 46 1.97 -2.09 2.18
N ILE A 47 2.06 -0.80 2.52
CA ILE A 47 2.26 0.27 1.54
C ILE A 47 3.58 0.10 0.80
N GLN A 48 4.68 -0.20 1.52
CA GLN A 48 5.97 -0.41 0.88
C GLN A 48 5.93 -1.60 -0.09
N LEU A 49 5.31 -2.72 0.31
CA LEU A 49 5.16 -3.89 -0.53
C LEU A 49 4.36 -3.59 -1.81
N ALA A 50 3.29 -2.80 -1.69
CA ALA A 50 2.49 -2.37 -2.84
C ALA A 50 3.29 -1.50 -3.81
N LEU A 51 4.09 -0.55 -3.29
CA LEU A 51 4.97 0.31 -4.08
C LEU A 51 6.09 -0.48 -4.77
N ASP A 52 6.69 -1.44 -4.07
CA ASP A 52 7.73 -2.31 -4.62
C ASP A 52 7.15 -3.20 -5.73
N ALA A 53 5.96 -3.76 -5.54
CA ALA A 53 5.27 -4.55 -6.55
C ALA A 53 4.89 -3.72 -7.79
N PHE A 54 4.49 -2.46 -7.61
CA PHE A 54 4.20 -1.55 -8.71
C PHE A 54 5.47 -1.19 -9.49
N SER A 55 6.58 -0.94 -8.78
CA SER A 55 7.88 -0.64 -9.37
C SER A 55 8.43 -1.82 -10.15
N ALA A 56 8.31 -3.04 -9.61
CA ALA A 56 8.74 -4.27 -10.28
C ALA A 56 7.95 -4.53 -11.58
N ARG A 57 6.63 -4.31 -11.58
CA ARG A 57 5.83 -4.41 -12.81
C ARG A 57 6.23 -3.36 -13.85
N SER A 58 6.49 -2.14 -13.41
CA SER A 58 6.92 -1.05 -14.30
C SER A 58 8.26 -1.35 -14.99
N ALA A 59 9.16 -2.07 -14.30
CA ALA A 59 10.44 -2.51 -14.86
C ALA A 59 10.28 -3.64 -15.91
N ASP A 60 9.36 -4.58 -15.69
CA ASP A 60 9.05 -5.65 -16.67
C ASP A 60 8.49 -5.09 -17.99
N PHE A 61 7.69 -4.01 -17.95
CA PHE A 61 7.17 -3.38 -19.17
C PHE A 61 8.22 -2.58 -19.95
N SER A 62 9.30 -2.12 -19.32
CA SER A 62 10.36 -1.38 -20.02
C SER A 62 11.33 -2.26 -20.81
N ASP A 63 11.36 -3.58 -20.55
CA ASP A 63 12.24 -4.52 -21.25
C ASP A 63 11.55 -5.18 -22.47
N GLU A 64 10.22 -5.07 -22.63
CA GLU A 64 9.49 -5.62 -23.79
C GLU A 64 9.41 -4.66 -25.00
N GLU A 65 9.78 -3.37 -24.87
CA GLU A 65 9.79 -2.41 -25.98
C GLU A 65 11.10 -2.38 -26.82
N GLN A 66 12.08 -3.27 -26.56
CA GLN A 66 13.37 -3.28 -27.28
C GLN A 66 13.63 -4.52 -28.16
N ILE A 67 12.59 -5.21 -28.64
CA ILE A 67 12.75 -6.26 -29.66
C ILE A 67 11.84 -6.00 -30.86
N GLU A 68 11.96 -4.85 -31.51
CA GLU A 68 11.68 -4.70 -32.95
C GLU A 68 12.49 -3.51 -33.49
N GLU A 69 13.73 -3.76 -33.91
CA GLU A 69 14.29 -3.03 -35.06
C GLU A 69 15.17 -3.97 -35.89
N PHE A 70 14.97 -3.86 -37.21
CA PHE A 70 15.32 -4.78 -38.30
C PHE A 70 16.82 -4.91 -38.60
#